data_AF-A0A8T2N2Y3-F1
#
_entry.id   AF-A0A8T2N2Y3-F1
#
_cell.length_a   1.000
_cell.length_b   1.000
_cell.length_c   1.000
_cell.angle_alpha   90.00
_cell.angle_beta   90.00
_cell.angle_gamma   90.00
#
_symmetry.space_group_name_H-M   'P 1'
#
loop_
_entity.id
_entity.type
_entity.pdbx_description
1 polymer ?
#
loop_
_entity_poly.entity_id
_entity_poly.type
_entity_poly.pdbx_seq_one_letter_code
_entity_poly.pdbx_strand_id
1 'polypeptide(L)'
;MCNMTFEEVSGDHSAERLDSVARALEEVLRSALPRGCITVGVYEAAISLNVDPDNVVLCLLATDEEDVKDVALQIHFTLIQAFCCENDINILRVNNMRRLAEILGVSKQGEEPMDLHCILVTNPHSTTWKDPALTKVNGFCMDSRCLDQWVPIINLPER
;
A
#
# COMPACT_ATOMS: atom_id res chain seq x y z
N MET A 1 -2.88 19.25 -15.01
CA MET A 1 -2.43 20.44 -14.28
C MET A 1 -2.79 20.25 -12.81
N CYS A 2 -1.79 20.16 -11.93
CA CYS A 2 -2.02 20.13 -10.49
C CYS A 2 -2.44 21.54 -10.06
N ASN A 3 -3.65 21.68 -9.53
CA ASN A 3 -4.16 22.95 -9.05
C ASN A 3 -3.50 23.24 -7.70
N MET A 4 -2.41 24.02 -7.69
CA MET A 4 -1.73 24.42 -6.45
C MET A 4 -2.49 25.56 -5.79
N THR A 5 -3.55 25.24 -5.05
CA THR A 5 -4.11 26.15 -4.06
C THR A 5 -3.38 25.94 -2.74
N PHE A 6 -2.53 26.91 -2.38
CA PHE A 6 -1.84 26.98 -1.10
C PHE A 6 -2.87 27.36 -0.03
N GLU A 7 -3.61 26.38 0.48
CA GLU A 7 -4.40 26.54 1.71
C GLU A 7 -3.60 25.98 2.88
N GLU A 8 -3.28 26.83 3.85
CA GLU A 8 -2.78 26.42 5.16
C GLU A 8 -3.87 25.60 5.85
N VAL A 9 -3.81 24.27 5.70
CA VAL A 9 -4.75 23.36 6.34
C VAL A 9 -4.40 23.26 7.83
N SER A 10 -5.27 23.80 8.66
CA SER A 10 -5.33 23.57 10.10
C SER A 10 -5.06 22.09 10.41
N GLY A 11 -4.09 21.80 11.29
CA GLY A 11 -3.58 20.45 11.54
C GLY A 11 -4.60 19.39 12.01
N ASP A 12 -5.82 19.81 12.35
CA ASP A 12 -6.94 18.93 12.71
C ASP A 12 -7.56 18.24 11.46
N HIS A 13 -7.70 18.97 10.36
CA HIS A 13 -8.26 18.44 9.10
C HIS A 13 -7.32 17.48 8.38
N SER A 14 -6.00 17.63 8.55
CA SER A 14 -5.02 16.71 7.95
C SER A 14 -5.00 15.36 8.67
N ALA A 15 -5.17 15.34 10.00
CA ALA A 15 -5.28 14.11 10.78
C ALA A 15 -6.56 13.33 10.43
N GLU A 16 -7.72 14.00 10.41
CA GLU A 16 -9.00 13.40 10.00
C GLU A 16 -8.92 12.83 8.57
N ARG A 17 -8.25 13.56 7.67
CA ARG A 17 -8.03 13.11 6.29
C ARG A 17 -7.19 11.83 6.27
N LEU A 18 -6.07 11.78 6.98
CA LEU A 18 -5.19 10.59 7.04
C LEU A 18 -5.91 9.37 7.63
N ASP A 19 -6.65 9.54 8.72
CA ASP A 19 -7.45 8.47 9.33
C ASP A 19 -8.48 7.91 8.34
N SER A 20 -9.10 8.81 7.58
CA SER A 20 -10.10 8.44 6.59
C SER A 20 -9.49 7.70 5.38
N VAL A 21 -8.20 7.92 5.07
CA VAL A 21 -7.45 7.16 4.06
C VAL A 21 -6.99 5.82 4.62
N ALA A 22 -6.54 5.77 5.89
CA ALA A 22 -6.16 4.53 6.55
C ALA A 22 -7.34 3.54 6.63
N ARG A 23 -8.54 4.02 6.96
CA ARG A 23 -9.77 3.20 6.92
C ARG A 23 -10.11 2.71 5.52
N ALA A 24 -9.95 3.56 4.50
CA ALA A 24 -10.16 3.16 3.12
C ALA A 24 -9.15 2.09 2.68
N LEU A 25 -7.89 2.21 3.08
CA LEU A 25 -6.88 1.19 2.81
C LEU A 25 -7.24 -0.16 3.46
N GLU A 26 -7.70 -0.16 4.71
CA GLU A 26 -8.19 -1.38 5.35
C GLU A 26 -9.37 -1.99 4.58
N GLU A 27 -10.31 -1.17 4.11
CA GLU A 27 -11.45 -1.62 3.31
C GLU A 27 -11.02 -2.23 1.98
N VAL A 28 -10.06 -1.62 1.27
CA VAL A 28 -9.46 -2.15 0.05
C VAL A 28 -8.87 -3.54 0.30
N LEU A 29 -8.05 -3.68 1.34
CA LEU A 29 -7.41 -4.97 1.66
C LEU A 29 -8.46 -6.05 1.98
N ARG A 30 -9.46 -5.72 2.81
CA ARG A 30 -10.55 -6.65 3.15
C ARG A 30 -11.40 -7.05 1.95
N SER A 31 -11.58 -6.15 0.98
CA SER A 31 -12.40 -6.41 -0.21
C SER A 31 -11.63 -7.16 -1.30
N ALA A 32 -10.31 -6.94 -1.39
CA ALA A 32 -9.41 -7.59 -2.35
C ALA A 32 -9.11 -9.05 -1.99
N LEU A 33 -8.91 -9.34 -0.70
CA LEU A 33 -8.50 -10.64 -0.20
C LEU A 33 -9.44 -11.79 -0.66
N PRO A 34 -10.76 -11.74 -0.42
CA PRO A 34 -11.66 -12.82 -0.84
C PRO A 34 -11.82 -12.93 -2.37
N ARG A 35 -11.36 -11.94 -3.13
CA ARG A 35 -11.41 -11.94 -4.61
C ARG A 35 -10.15 -12.54 -5.24
N GLY A 36 -9.16 -12.92 -4.43
CA GLY A 36 -7.85 -13.37 -4.93
C GLY A 36 -7.08 -12.27 -5.66
N CYS A 37 -7.36 -11.00 -5.32
CA CYS A 37 -6.75 -9.81 -5.95
C CYS A 37 -5.59 -9.27 -5.10
N ILE A 38 -4.96 -10.12 -4.29
CA ILE A 38 -3.81 -9.78 -3.44
C ILE A 38 -2.65 -10.73 -3.72
N THR A 39 -1.46 -10.16 -3.90
CA THR A 39 -0.18 -10.87 -3.75
C THR A 39 0.49 -10.41 -2.46
N VAL A 40 1.03 -11.34 -1.66
CA VAL A 40 1.68 -11.06 -0.37
C VAL A 40 3.10 -11.63 -0.40
N GLY A 41 4.07 -10.84 0.03
CA GLY A 41 5.48 -11.19 0.05
C GLY A 41 6.30 -10.38 -0.95
N VAL A 42 7.54 -10.05 -0.59
CA VAL A 42 8.48 -9.27 -1.40
C VAL A 42 8.84 -10.01 -2.68
N TYR A 43 9.09 -11.32 -2.56
CA TYR A 43 9.51 -12.14 -3.68
C TYR A 43 8.36 -12.34 -4.69
N GLU A 44 7.17 -12.68 -4.18
CA GLU A 44 5.95 -12.85 -4.96
C GLU A 44 5.55 -11.55 -5.64
N ALA A 45 5.65 -10.42 -4.93
CA ALA A 45 5.41 -9.10 -5.50
C ALA A 45 6.37 -8.79 -6.65
N ALA A 46 7.67 -9.04 -6.48
CA ALA A 46 8.65 -8.83 -7.54
C ALA A 46 8.37 -9.68 -8.78
N ILE A 47 7.94 -10.94 -8.60
CA ILE A 47 7.51 -11.80 -9.72
C ILE A 47 6.28 -11.21 -10.41
N SER A 48 5.23 -10.88 -9.67
CA SER A 48 3.99 -10.34 -10.21
C SER A 48 4.21 -9.05 -11.00
N LEU A 49 5.02 -8.13 -10.45
CA LEU A 49 5.42 -6.88 -11.13
C LEU A 49 6.19 -7.14 -12.42
N ASN A 50 7.03 -8.17 -12.47
CA ASN A 50 7.79 -8.51 -13.67
C ASN A 50 6.93 -9.23 -14.74
N VAL A 51 5.86 -9.92 -14.33
CA VAL A 51 4.98 -10.68 -15.24
C VAL A 51 3.88 -9.81 -15.83
N ASP A 52 3.17 -9.05 -15.01
CA ASP A 52 1.99 -8.26 -15.42
C ASP A 52 1.83 -6.99 -14.56
N PRO A 53 2.70 -5.99 -14.76
CA PRO A 53 2.65 -4.75 -13.98
C PRO A 53 1.38 -3.93 -14.27
N ASP A 54 0.82 -4.04 -15.48
CA ASP A 54 -0.38 -3.30 -15.90
C ASP A 54 -1.62 -3.69 -15.09
N ASN A 55 -1.63 -4.90 -14.51
CA ASN A 55 -2.72 -5.37 -13.68
C ASN A 55 -2.60 -4.96 -12.21
N VAL A 56 -1.45 -4.43 -11.77
CA VAL A 56 -1.21 -3.98 -10.40
C VAL A 56 -1.72 -2.55 -10.23
N VAL A 57 -2.63 -2.34 -9.27
CA VAL A 57 -3.28 -1.03 -9.04
C VAL A 57 -2.77 -0.32 -7.79
N LEU A 58 -2.19 -1.05 -6.84
CA LEU A 58 -1.63 -0.50 -5.61
C LEU A 58 -0.54 -1.43 -5.07
N CYS A 59 0.58 -0.87 -4.62
CA CYS A 59 1.67 -1.54 -3.93
C CYS A 59 1.82 -0.99 -2.51
N LEU A 60 1.99 -1.88 -1.54
CA LEU A 60 2.17 -1.57 -0.13
C LEU A 60 3.53 -2.10 0.32
N LEU A 61 4.33 -1.26 0.97
CA LEU A 61 5.55 -1.68 1.64
C LEU A 61 5.34 -1.59 3.16
N ALA A 62 5.51 -2.69 3.87
CA ALA A 62 5.31 -2.76 5.31
C ALA A 62 6.62 -3.06 6.04
N THR A 63 6.92 -2.26 7.06
CA THR A 63 8.17 -2.37 7.81
C THR A 63 7.93 -1.96 9.26
N ASP A 64 8.50 -2.70 10.19
CA ASP A 64 8.62 -2.31 11.60
C ASP A 64 10.06 -1.81 11.89
N GLU A 65 10.32 -1.33 13.10
CA GLU A 65 11.61 -0.72 13.47
C GLU A 65 12.81 -1.68 13.35
N GLU A 66 12.59 -2.97 13.58
CA GLU A 66 13.65 -3.98 13.49
C GLU A 66 14.08 -4.26 12.04
N ASP A 67 13.16 -4.12 11.09
CA ASP A 67 13.37 -4.36 9.66
C ASP A 67 14.25 -3.30 9.00
N VAL A 68 14.39 -2.13 9.63
CA VAL A 68 15.28 -1.05 9.15
C VAL A 68 16.75 -1.50 9.14
N LYS A 69 17.10 -2.50 9.97
CA LYS A 69 18.46 -3.06 10.04
C LYS A 69 18.71 -4.12 8.97
N ASP A 70 17.66 -4.63 8.31
CA ASP A 70 17.80 -5.64 7.25
C ASP A 70 18.13 -4.97 5.92
N VAL A 71 19.42 -4.97 5.59
CA VAL A 71 19.94 -4.39 4.34
C VAL A 71 19.33 -5.06 3.11
N ALA A 72 19.09 -6.38 3.12
CA ALA A 72 18.54 -7.08 1.97
C ALA A 72 17.10 -6.63 1.72
N LEU A 73 16.29 -6.54 2.78
CA LEU A 73 14.93 -6.04 2.69
C LEU A 73 14.88 -4.58 2.20
N GLN A 74 15.76 -3.72 2.70
CA GLN A 74 15.82 -2.32 2.23
C GLN A 74 16.23 -2.21 0.75
N ILE A 75 17.11 -3.10 0.25
CA ILE A 75 17.43 -3.18 -1.18
C ILE A 75 16.17 -3.56 -1.98
N HIS A 76 15.43 -4.59 -1.55
CA HIS A 76 14.20 -5.00 -2.22
C HIS A 76 13.15 -3.89 -2.25
N PHE A 77 12.95 -3.17 -1.14
CA PHE A 77 12.05 -2.01 -1.11
C PHE A 77 12.47 -0.92 -2.10
N THR A 78 13.77 -0.65 -2.19
CA THR A 78 14.30 0.34 -3.13
C THR A 78 14.01 -0.08 -4.58
N LEU A 79 14.22 -1.35 -4.91
CA LEU A 79 13.97 -1.88 -6.26
C LEU A 79 12.49 -1.86 -6.61
N ILE A 80 11.62 -2.33 -5.71
CA ILE A 80 10.16 -2.32 -5.91
C ILE A 80 9.63 -0.90 -6.04
N GLN A 81 10.12 0.02 -5.21
CA GLN A 81 9.76 1.43 -5.28
C GLN A 81 10.14 2.03 -6.63
N ALA A 82 11.38 1.85 -7.08
CA ALA A 82 11.83 2.35 -8.37
C ALA A 82 10.94 1.82 -9.51
N PHE A 83 10.68 0.51 -9.51
CA PHE A 83 9.83 -0.12 -10.51
C PHE A 83 8.39 0.42 -10.50
N CYS A 84 7.76 0.52 -9.33
CA CYS A 84 6.40 1.05 -9.22
C CYS A 84 6.32 2.52 -9.67
N CYS A 85 7.30 3.35 -9.31
CA CYS A 85 7.36 4.74 -9.73
C CYS A 85 7.54 4.88 -11.25
N GLU A 86 8.39 4.05 -11.87
CA GLU A 86 8.62 4.07 -13.32
C GLU A 86 7.40 3.60 -14.13
N ASN A 87 6.57 2.71 -13.56
CA ASN A 87 5.37 2.16 -14.20
C ASN A 87 4.07 2.82 -13.74
N ASP A 88 4.14 3.98 -13.08
CA ASP A 88 2.99 4.73 -12.57
C ASP A 88 2.05 3.94 -11.61
N ILE A 89 2.57 2.90 -10.97
CA ILE A 89 1.85 2.12 -9.97
C ILE A 89 1.80 2.92 -8.67
N ASN A 90 0.60 3.10 -8.10
CA ASN A 90 0.47 3.75 -6.79
C ASN A 90 1.18 2.91 -5.73
N ILE A 91 2.08 3.53 -4.99
CA ILE A 91 2.85 2.87 -3.94
C ILE A 91 2.81 3.68 -2.66
N LEU A 92 2.66 3.02 -1.52
CA LEU A 92 2.72 3.66 -0.20
C LEU A 92 3.35 2.74 0.84
N ARG A 93 3.84 3.35 1.93
CA ARG A 93 4.35 2.65 3.10
C ARG A 93 3.28 2.53 4.16
N VAL A 94 3.18 1.36 4.77
CA VAL A 94 2.29 1.11 5.92
C VAL A 94 3.10 0.78 7.16
N ASN A 95 2.72 1.41 8.26
CA ASN A 95 3.20 1.05 9.59
C ASN A 95 2.16 0.14 10.28
N ASN A 96 2.57 -0.51 11.37
CA ASN A 96 1.76 -1.44 12.17
C ASN A 96 1.51 -2.76 11.43
N MET A 97 2.58 -3.53 11.21
CA MET A 97 2.52 -4.85 10.56
C MET A 97 1.60 -5.83 11.29
N ARG A 98 1.48 -5.71 12.63
CA ARG A 98 0.53 -6.49 13.43
C ARG A 98 -0.90 -6.29 12.93
N ARG A 99 -1.31 -5.03 12.74
CA ARG A 99 -2.65 -4.69 12.24
C ARG A 99 -2.86 -5.18 10.81
N LEU A 100 -1.82 -5.08 9.98
CA LEU A 100 -1.85 -5.61 8.62
C LEU A 100 -2.07 -7.13 8.59
N ALA A 101 -1.37 -7.88 9.45
CA ALA A 101 -1.56 -9.33 9.61
C ALA A 101 -3.00 -9.69 10.00
N GLU A 102 -3.61 -8.94 10.92
CA GLU A 102 -5.01 -9.12 11.32
C GLU A 102 -5.98 -8.90 10.14
N ILE A 103 -5.74 -7.86 9.33
CA ILE A 103 -6.57 -7.54 8.16
C ILE A 103 -6.49 -8.66 7.12
N LEU A 104 -5.30 -9.22 6.91
CA LEU A 104 -5.05 -10.31 5.96
C LEU A 104 -5.46 -11.70 6.51
N GLY A 105 -5.92 -11.78 7.77
CA GLY A 105 -6.33 -13.04 8.39
C GLY A 105 -5.18 -14.00 8.71
N VAL A 106 -3.94 -13.50 8.73
CA VAL A 106 -2.75 -14.29 9.03
C VAL A 106 -2.66 -14.49 10.54
N SER A 107 -3.03 -15.68 10.99
CA SER A 107 -3.00 -16.06 12.41
C SER A 107 -1.68 -16.74 12.75
N LYS A 108 -1.09 -16.47 13.92
CA LYS A 108 0.11 -17.16 14.44
C LYS A 108 -0.13 -18.63 14.84
N GLN A 109 -0.92 -19.39 14.10
CA GLN A 109 -1.15 -20.82 14.38
C GLN A 109 -0.22 -21.67 13.52
N GLY A 110 1.01 -21.86 14.00
CA GLY A 110 1.88 -22.99 13.61
C GLY A 110 2.49 -22.99 12.20
N GLU A 111 2.13 -22.06 11.33
CA GLU A 111 2.78 -21.86 10.02
C GLU A 111 4.01 -20.93 10.13
N GLU A 112 4.93 -21.07 9.18
CA GLU A 112 6.08 -20.17 9.05
C GLU A 112 5.59 -18.71 8.96
N PRO A 113 6.35 -17.75 9.51
CA PRO A 113 5.97 -16.35 9.43
C PRO A 113 5.85 -15.93 7.96
N MET A 114 4.64 -15.56 7.54
CA MET A 114 4.40 -14.99 6.22
C MET A 114 5.19 -13.69 6.08
N ASP A 115 5.88 -13.53 4.95
CA ASP A 115 6.46 -12.27 4.53
C ASP A 115 5.33 -11.29 4.20
N LEU A 116 5.08 -10.34 5.12
CA LEU A 116 4.08 -9.27 4.94
C LEU A 116 4.70 -7.95 4.48
N HIS A 117 5.98 -7.95 4.10
CA HIS A 117 6.71 -6.72 3.82
C HIS A 117 6.34 -6.07 2.48
N CYS A 118 5.72 -6.82 1.57
CA CYS A 118 5.13 -6.26 0.36
C CYS A 118 3.75 -6.86 0.08
N ILE A 119 2.79 -6.01 -0.29
CA ILE A 119 1.47 -6.44 -0.73
C ILE A 119 1.12 -5.72 -2.02
N LEU A 120 0.74 -6.48 -3.05
CA LEU A 120 0.18 -5.93 -4.27
C LEU A 120 -1.32 -6.17 -4.30
N VAL A 121 -2.05 -5.14 -4.72
CA VAL A 121 -3.47 -5.24 -5.06
C VAL A 121 -3.56 -5.20 -6.59
N THR A 122 -4.27 -6.17 -7.16
CA THR A 122 -4.45 -6.30 -8.62
C THR A 122 -5.90 -6.07 -9.02
N ASN A 123 -6.13 -5.74 -10.29
CA ASN A 123 -7.49 -5.63 -10.83
C ASN A 123 -8.06 -7.05 -11.08
N PRO A 124 -9.31 -7.36 -10.69
CA PRO A 124 -9.97 -8.59 -11.09
C PRO A 124 -10.12 -8.65 -12.62
N HIS A 125 -9.69 -9.76 -13.23
CA HIS A 125 -9.52 -9.99 -14.68
C HIS A 125 -10.76 -9.79 -15.59
N SER A 126 -11.88 -9.25 -15.11
CA SER A 126 -13.13 -9.12 -15.87
C SER A 126 -13.84 -7.77 -15.80
N THR A 127 -13.44 -6.85 -14.92
CA THR A 127 -14.10 -5.52 -14.78
C THR A 127 -13.15 -4.51 -14.16
N THR A 128 -13.19 -3.25 -14.60
CA THR A 128 -12.57 -2.14 -13.86
C THR A 128 -13.08 -2.13 -12.42
N TRP A 129 -12.21 -2.42 -11.46
CA TRP A 129 -12.57 -2.37 -10.04
C TRP A 129 -12.81 -0.93 -9.62
N LYS A 130 -14.08 -0.54 -9.60
CA LYS A 130 -14.55 0.77 -9.15
C LYS A 130 -14.89 0.71 -7.66
N ASP A 131 -13.86 0.64 -6.83
CA ASP A 131 -14.01 0.74 -5.39
C ASP A 131 -13.76 2.18 -4.94
N PRO A 132 -14.73 2.84 -4.28
CA PRO A 132 -14.54 4.17 -3.71
C PRO A 132 -13.36 4.24 -2.74
N ALA A 133 -13.11 3.17 -1.97
CA ALA A 133 -11.99 3.10 -1.04
C ALA A 133 -10.66 3.09 -1.80
N LEU A 134 -10.55 2.28 -2.86
CA LEU A 134 -9.36 2.24 -3.73
C LEU A 134 -9.13 3.59 -4.43
N THR A 135 -10.20 4.20 -4.94
CA THR A 135 -10.14 5.53 -5.58
C THR A 135 -9.59 6.58 -4.62
N LYS A 136 -9.99 6.52 -3.35
CA LYS A 136 -9.53 7.44 -2.31
C LYS A 136 -8.04 7.23 -1.97
N VAL A 137 -7.59 5.98 -1.84
CA VAL A 137 -6.18 5.66 -1.61
C VAL A 137 -5.31 6.08 -2.79
N ASN A 138 -5.76 5.83 -4.01
CA ASN A 138 -5.06 6.26 -5.22
C ASN A 138 -4.99 7.80 -5.32
N GLY A 139 -6.09 8.49 -5.02
CA GLY A 139 -6.10 9.95 -4.94
C GLY A 139 -5.11 10.50 -3.91
N PHE A 140 -5.01 9.86 -2.74
CA PHE A 140 -4.00 10.21 -1.74
C PHE A 140 -2.57 10.04 -2.27
N CYS A 141 -2.27 8.92 -2.95
CA CYS A 141 -0.95 8.69 -3.54
C CYS A 141 -0.62 9.76 -4.61
N MET A 142 -1.58 10.10 -5.46
CA MET A 142 -1.43 11.14 -6.48
C MET A 142 -1.20 12.52 -5.87
N ASP A 143 -1.97 12.89 -4.85
CA ASP A 143 -1.83 14.16 -4.15
C ASP A 143 -0.46 14.27 -3.45
N SER A 144 -0.02 13.20 -2.79
CA SER A 144 1.31 13.12 -2.17
C SER A 144 2.43 13.25 -3.20
N ARG A 145 2.29 12.63 -4.37
CA ARG A 145 3.25 12.79 -5.48
C ARG A 145 3.35 14.23 -5.96
N CYS A 146 2.26 14.99 -5.95
CA CYS A 146 2.28 16.42 -6.28
C CYS A 146 3.03 17.28 -5.24
N LEU A 147 3.27 16.73 -4.05
CA LEU A 147 4.02 17.35 -2.95
C LEU A 147 5.43 16.75 -2.80
N ASP A 148 5.96 16.12 -3.86
CA ASP A 148 7.25 15.42 -3.87
C ASP A 148 7.37 14.27 -2.85
N GLN A 149 6.25 13.78 -2.32
CA GLN A 149 6.17 12.61 -1.46
C GLN A 149 5.84 11.38 -2.31
N TRP A 150 6.87 10.79 -2.94
CA TRP A 150 6.72 9.67 -3.89
C TRP A 150 6.18 8.38 -3.27
N VAL A 151 6.53 8.11 -2.01
CA VAL A 151 6.01 6.97 -1.25
C VAL A 151 5.45 7.48 0.07
N PRO A 152 4.17 7.92 0.09
CA PRO A 152 3.56 8.42 1.30
C PRO A 152 3.41 7.32 2.35
N ILE A 153 3.32 7.71 3.62
CA ILE A 153 3.23 6.79 4.76
C ILE A 153 1.81 6.85 5.34
N ILE A 154 1.23 5.69 5.62
CA ILE A 154 -0.05 5.54 6.31
C ILE A 154 0.18 4.68 7.56
N ASN A 155 -0.34 5.16 8.70
CA ASN A 155 -0.41 4.36 9.91
C ASN A 155 -1.76 3.64 9.94
N LEU A 156 -1.77 2.31 9.98
CA LEU A 156 -3.01 1.57 10.17
C LEU A 156 -3.52 1.78 11.61
N PRO A 157 -4.83 2.04 11.80
CA PRO A 157 -5.38 2.38 13.10
C PRO A 157 -5.28 1.20 14.08
N GLU A 158 -4.87 1.51 15.31
CA GLU A 158 -5.02 0.60 16.45
C GLU A 158 -6.52 0.52 16.80
N ARG A 159 -7.07 -0.70 16.95
CA ARG A 159 -8.48 -0.89 17.32
C ARG A 159 -8.72 -0.75 18.82
#